data_AF-A0A9X8YQI9-F1
#
_entry.id   AF-A0A9X8YQI9-F1
#
_cell.length_a   1.000
_cell.length_b   1.000
_cell.length_c   1.000
_cell.angle_alpha   90.00
_cell.angle_beta   90.00
_cell.angle_gamma   90.00
#
_symmetry.space_group_name_H-M   'P 1'
#
loop_
_entity.id
_entity.type
_entity.pdbx_description
1 polymer ?
#
loop_
_entity_poly.entity_id
_entity_poly.type
_entity_poly.pdbx_seq_one_letter_code
_entity_poly.pdbx_strand_id
1 'polypeptide(L)'
;MAVLGLGTDIVEIARIEAVVERSGDRLARRVLSDAEWALYQQHQQPIRFLAKRFAVKEAAAKAFGTGIRNGLAFNQFEVFNDA
;
A
#
# COMPACT_ATOMS: atom_id res chain seq x y z
N MET A 1 -18.02 5.40 -21.69
CA MET A 1 -16.55 5.35 -21.52
C MET A 1 -16.17 3.89 -21.25
N ALA A 2 -15.05 3.40 -21.77
CA ALA A 2 -14.63 2.00 -21.61
C ALA A 2 -13.73 1.82 -20.38
N VAL A 3 -13.73 0.62 -19.79
CA VAL A 3 -12.79 0.26 -18.70
C VAL A 3 -11.38 0.11 -19.29
N LEU A 4 -10.41 0.84 -18.73
CA LEU A 4 -9.02 0.84 -19.20
C LEU A 4 -8.16 -0.27 -18.58
N GLY A 5 -8.53 -0.74 -17.38
CA GLY A 5 -7.82 -1.79 -16.68
C GLY A 5 -8.52 -2.21 -15.40
N LEU A 6 -8.15 -3.37 -14.89
CA LEU A 6 -8.69 -3.98 -13.67
C LEU A 6 -7.55 -4.56 -12.86
N GLY A 7 -7.61 -4.43 -11.54
CA GLY A 7 -6.64 -5.03 -10.65
C GLY A 7 -7.27 -5.44 -9.32
N THR A 8 -6.79 -6.54 -8.77
CA THR A 8 -7.19 -7.07 -7.48
C THR A 8 -5.96 -7.56 -6.74
N ASP A 9 -6.00 -7.52 -5.42
CA ASP A 9 -4.93 -8.02 -4.57
C ASP A 9 -5.49 -8.53 -3.23
N ILE A 10 -4.81 -9.54 -2.68
CA ILE A 10 -5.11 -10.11 -1.38
C ILE A 10 -3.83 -10.14 -0.54
N VAL A 11 -3.93 -9.63 0.69
CA VAL A 11 -2.79 -9.54 1.60
C VAL A 11 -3.12 -10.23 2.90
N GLU A 12 -2.31 -11.23 3.24
CA GLU A 12 -2.28 -11.84 4.55
C GLU A 12 -1.63 -10.88 5.57
N ILE A 13 -2.37 -10.50 6.61
CA ILE A 13 -1.91 -9.55 7.64
C ILE A 13 -0.71 -10.10 8.41
N ALA A 14 -0.73 -11.40 8.76
CA ALA A 14 0.36 -12.06 9.47
C ALA A 14 1.69 -12.00 8.68
N ARG A 15 1.63 -12.03 7.35
CA ARG A 15 2.81 -11.85 6.50
C ARG A 15 3.40 -10.44 6.60
N ILE A 16 2.55 -9.42 6.67
CA ILE A 16 3.00 -8.02 6.84
C ILE A 16 3.62 -7.84 8.22
N GLU A 17 2.98 -8.38 9.26
CA GLU A 17 3.48 -8.39 10.63
C GLU A 17 4.89 -9.00 10.70
N ALA A 18 5.05 -10.23 10.21
CA ALA A 18 6.35 -10.92 10.20
C ALA A 18 7.44 -10.19 9.39
N VAL A 19 7.08 -9.36 8.41
CA VAL A 19 8.06 -8.53 7.69
C VAL A 19 8.45 -7.31 8.53
N VAL A 20 7.48 -6.64 9.15
CA VAL A 20 7.73 -5.48 10.01
C VAL A 20 8.53 -5.89 11.24
N GLU A 21 8.23 -7.02 11.87
CA GLU A 21 9.01 -7.54 13.01
C GLU A 21 10.47 -7.80 12.63
N ARG A 22 10.73 -8.37 11.44
CA ARG A 22 12.09 -8.68 10.98
C ARG A 22 12.88 -7.47 10.50
N SER A 23 12.21 -6.44 9.98
CA SER A 23 12.88 -5.35 9.24
C SER A 23 12.48 -3.94 9.68
N GLY A 24 11.74 -3.83 10.78
CA GLY A 24 11.15 -2.59 11.26
C GLY A 24 10.26 -1.93 10.20
N ASP A 25 10.27 -0.61 10.18
CA ASP A 25 9.41 0.19 9.29
C ASP A 25 9.91 0.28 7.84
N ARG A 26 10.89 -0.53 7.44
CA ARG A 26 11.43 -0.47 6.07
C ARG A 26 10.37 -0.74 5.01
N LEU A 27 9.47 -1.70 5.27
CA LEU A 27 8.33 -1.96 4.37
C LEU A 27 7.37 -0.76 4.34
N ALA A 28 7.01 -0.23 5.51
CA ALA A 28 6.10 0.91 5.62
C ALA A 28 6.62 2.13 4.85
N ARG A 29 7.89 2.51 5.06
CA ARG A 29 8.52 3.64 4.33
C ARG A 29 8.62 3.43 2.82
N ARG A 30 8.66 2.18 2.35
CA ARG A 30 8.66 1.87 0.91
C ARG A 30 7.25 1.99 0.31
N VAL A 31 6.23 1.65 1.07
CA VAL A 31 4.85 1.48 0.58
C VAL A 31 4.02 2.75 0.76
N LEU A 32 4.22 3.47 1.84
CA LEU A 32 3.40 4.63 2.20
C LEU A 32 3.94 5.90 1.55
N SER A 33 3.04 6.82 1.19
CA SER A 33 3.41 8.22 0.95
C SER A 33 3.81 8.90 2.26
N ASP A 34 4.38 10.11 2.20
CA ASP A 34 4.71 10.86 3.41
C ASP A 34 3.48 11.17 4.28
N ALA A 35 2.33 11.45 3.66
CA ALA A 35 1.08 11.69 4.38
C ALA A 35 0.55 10.41 5.04
N GLU A 36 0.57 9.28 4.34
CA GLU A 36 0.16 8.00 4.91
C GLU A 36 1.12 7.50 5.99
N TRP A 37 2.42 7.82 5.86
CA TRP A 37 3.43 7.51 6.87
C TRP A 37 3.13 8.23 8.19
N ALA A 38 2.79 9.53 8.14
CA ALA A 38 2.38 10.28 9.32
C ALA A 38 1.15 9.65 10.00
N LEU A 39 0.15 9.23 9.21
CA LEU A 39 -1.02 8.53 9.73
C LEU A 39 -0.66 7.17 10.34
N TYR A 40 0.19 6.38 9.67
CA TYR A 40 0.64 5.07 10.14
C TYR A 40 1.30 5.16 11.52
N GLN A 41 2.17 6.16 11.74
CA GLN A 41 2.86 6.33 13.02
C GLN A 41 1.92 6.59 14.20
N GLN A 42 0.75 7.18 13.95
CA GLN A 42 -0.24 7.53 14.97
C GLN A 42 -1.40 6.52 15.04
N HIS A 43 -1.43 5.54 14.14
CA HIS A 43 -2.56 4.63 14.01
C HIS A 43 -2.56 3.58 15.13
N GLN A 44 -3.73 3.31 15.72
CA GLN A 44 -3.87 2.29 16.78
C GLN A 44 -3.58 0.86 16.31
N GLN A 45 -3.74 0.62 15.01
CA GLN A 45 -3.50 -0.69 14.38
C GLN A 45 -2.59 -0.54 13.14
N PRO A 46 -1.28 -0.25 13.33
CA PRO A 46 -0.40 0.14 12.24
C PRO A 46 -0.18 -0.99 11.22
N ILE A 47 -0.07 -2.24 11.67
CA ILE A 47 0.10 -3.41 10.78
C ILE A 47 -1.11 -3.59 9.85
N ARG A 48 -2.34 -3.49 10.40
CA ARG A 48 -3.56 -3.59 9.59
C ARG A 48 -3.70 -2.40 8.65
N PHE A 49 -3.29 -1.20 9.07
CA PHE A 49 -3.25 -0.03 8.20
C PHE A 49 -2.32 -0.27 7.00
N LEU A 50 -1.09 -0.69 7.26
CA LEU A 50 -0.10 -0.98 6.22
C LEU A 50 -0.58 -2.09 5.27
N ALA A 51 -1.17 -3.17 5.80
CA ALA A 51 -1.70 -4.26 4.98
C ALA A 51 -2.80 -3.80 4.01
N LYS A 52 -3.74 -2.94 4.48
CA LYS A 52 -4.78 -2.36 3.62
C LYS A 52 -4.17 -1.46 2.53
N ARG A 53 -3.21 -0.60 2.89
CA ARG A 53 -2.53 0.27 1.91
C ARG A 53 -1.75 -0.54 0.89
N PHE A 54 -1.04 -1.58 1.31
CA PHE A 54 -0.34 -2.49 0.41
C PHE A 54 -1.30 -3.11 -0.62
N ALA A 55 -2.41 -3.70 -0.15
CA ALA A 55 -3.39 -4.36 -1.02
C ALA A 55 -4.00 -3.40 -2.05
N VAL A 56 -4.45 -2.22 -1.61
CA VAL A 56 -5.04 -1.21 -2.50
C VAL A 56 -4.03 -0.74 -3.54
N LYS A 57 -2.78 -0.48 -3.13
CA LYS A 57 -1.76 0.02 -4.04
C LYS A 57 -1.28 -1.02 -5.06
N GLU A 58 -1.17 -2.29 -4.67
CA GLU A 58 -0.90 -3.38 -5.62
C GLU A 58 -2.08 -3.59 -6.59
N ALA A 59 -3.32 -3.55 -6.09
CA ALA A 59 -4.51 -3.65 -6.95
C ALA A 59 -4.57 -2.49 -7.96
N ALA A 60 -4.29 -1.25 -7.53
CA ALA A 60 -4.22 -0.09 -8.41
C ALA A 60 -3.11 -0.26 -9.46
N ALA A 61 -1.91 -0.66 -9.05
CA ALA A 61 -0.79 -0.84 -9.99
C ALA A 61 -1.02 -1.92 -11.04
N LYS A 62 -1.77 -2.98 -10.69
CA LYS A 62 -2.25 -3.99 -11.65
C LYS A 62 -3.27 -3.40 -12.62
N ALA A 63 -4.19 -2.57 -12.14
CA ALA A 63 -5.15 -1.87 -13.00
C ALA A 63 -4.48 -0.90 -13.99
N PHE A 64 -3.36 -0.27 -13.60
CA PHE A 64 -2.53 0.54 -14.50
C PHE A 64 -1.73 -0.28 -15.52
N GLY A 65 -1.63 -1.61 -15.36
CA GLY A 65 -0.92 -2.50 -16.27
C GLY A 65 0.61 -2.45 -16.17
N THR A 66 1.17 -1.65 -15.26
CA THR A 66 2.63 -1.52 -15.06
C THR A 66 3.15 -2.41 -13.94
N GLY A 67 2.29 -2.75 -12.97
CA GLY A 67 2.70 -3.26 -11.66
C GLY A 67 3.50 -2.19 -10.88
N ILE A 68 4.09 -2.59 -9.73
CA ILE A 68 5.00 -1.72 -8.95
C ILE A 68 6.41 -1.77 -9.54
N ARG A 69 6.52 -1.42 -10.82
CA ARG A 69 7.75 -1.32 -11.63
C ARG A 69 7.50 -0.28 -12.73
N ASN A 70 8.56 0.14 -13.41
CA ASN A 70 8.46 0.87 -14.68
C ASN A 70 7.55 2.13 -14.65
N GLY A 71 7.70 2.98 -13.62
CA GLY A 71 7.07 4.32 -13.59
C GLY A 71 5.95 4.52 -12.57
N LEU A 72 5.51 3.48 -11.85
CA LEU A 72 4.59 3.62 -10.72
C LEU A 72 5.21 3.02 -9.45
N ALA A 73 5.74 3.89 -8.59
CA ALA A 73 6.22 3.49 -7.27
C ALA A 73 5.14 3.70 -6.21
N PHE A 74 5.13 2.85 -5.20
CA PHE A 74 4.16 2.89 -4.10
C PHE A 74 4.02 4.27 -3.44
N ASN A 75 5.14 4.95 -3.18
CA ASN A 75 5.18 6.22 -2.46
C ASN A 75 4.82 7.45 -3.32
N GLN A 76 4.55 7.26 -4.61
CA GLN A 76 4.18 8.35 -5.54
C GLN A 76 2.68 8.61 -5.61
N PHE A 77 1.87 7.78 -4.97
CA PHE A 77 0.43 7.94 -4.85
C PHE A 77 -0.03 7.45 -3.49
N GLU A 78 -1.24 7.83 -3.10
CA GLU A 78 -1.76 7.57 -1.76
C GLU A 78 -3.24 7.23 -1.78
N VAL A 79 -3.71 6.70 -0.66
CA VAL A 79 -5.10 6.33 -0.45
C VAL A 79 -5.67 7.18 0.69
N PHE A 80 -6.74 7.89 0.39
CA PHE A 80 -7.54 8.64 1.34
C PHE A 80 -9.01 8.25 1.21
N ASN A 81 -9.80 8.59 2.23
CA ASN A 81 -11.26 8.48 2.16
C ASN A 81 -11.82 9.88 1.94
N ASP A 82 -12.95 9.97 1.23
CA ASP A 82 -13.72 11.20 1.13
C ASP A 82 -14.39 11.55 2.48
N ALA A 83 -15.01 12.73 2.51
CA ALA A 83 -15.72 13.28 3.66
C ALA A 83 -17.17 12.79 3.74
#